data_AF-A0A4R3Q2U5-F1
#
_entry.id   AF-A0A4R3Q2U5-F1
#
_cell.length_a   1.000
_cell.length_b   1.000
_cell.length_c   1.000
_cell.angle_alpha   90.00
_cell.angle_beta   90.00
_cell.angle_gamma   90.00
#
_symmetry.space_group_name_H-M   'P 1'
#
loop_
_entity.id
_entity.type
_entity.pdbx_description
1 polymer ?
#
loop_
_entity_poly.entity_id
_entity_poly.type
_entity_poly.pdbx_seq_one_letter_code
_entity_poly.pdbx_strand_id
1 'polypeptide(L)'
;MAHEHVHWGLSYPNRFGSIFGRWERYDEDLAHTANKTLRLFIESIAVLRRSGAIKPGDDERTAAMFMALMHGSIGMALSGHRSEDGKGQSDPQGLIDDLIEMLQSN
;
A
#
# COMPACT_ATOMS: atom_id res chain seq x y z
N MET A 1 2.77 -2.39 9.41
CA MET A 1 2.20 -1.29 8.62
C MET A 1 1.48 -1.76 7.35
N ALA A 2 2.16 -2.28 6.33
CA ALA A 2 1.49 -2.63 5.05
C ALA A 2 0.43 -3.75 5.22
N HIS A 3 0.78 -4.84 5.90
CA HIS A 3 -0.14 -5.97 6.12
C HIS A 3 -1.32 -5.57 7.01
N GLU A 4 -1.06 -4.78 8.05
CA GLU A 4 -2.09 -4.26 8.96
C GLU A 4 -3.08 -3.35 8.22
N HIS A 5 -2.59 -2.52 7.29
CA HIS A 5 -3.44 -1.66 6.47
C HIS A 5 -4.33 -2.48 5.53
N VAL A 6 -3.78 -3.51 4.90
CA VAL A 6 -4.56 -4.47 4.08
C VAL A 6 -5.61 -5.17 4.92
N HIS A 7 -5.21 -5.73 6.06
CA HIS A 7 -6.13 -6.42 6.97
C HIS A 7 -7.26 -5.48 7.41
N TRP A 8 -6.93 -4.23 7.77
CA TRP A 8 -7.93 -3.22 8.12
C TRP A 8 -8.88 -2.92 6.96
N GLY A 9 -8.34 -2.70 5.76
CA GLY A 9 -9.13 -2.38 4.56
C GLY A 9 -10.13 -3.48 4.21
N LEU A 10 -9.71 -4.74 4.34
CA LEU A 10 -10.56 -5.91 4.11
C LEU A 10 -11.59 -6.12 5.23
N SER A 11 -11.22 -5.82 6.48
CA SER A 11 -12.10 -5.97 7.64
C SER A 11 -13.18 -4.88 7.74
N TYR A 12 -12.91 -3.69 7.17
CA TYR A 12 -13.79 -2.52 7.25
C TYR A 12 -14.05 -1.91 5.87
N PRO A 13 -14.66 -2.65 4.92
CA PRO A 13 -14.75 -2.26 3.51
C PRO A 13 -15.50 -0.94 3.28
N ASN A 14 -16.57 -0.68 4.05
CA ASN A 14 -17.31 0.57 3.94
C ASN A 14 -16.46 1.77 4.37
N ARG A 15 -15.66 1.62 5.43
CA ARG A 15 -14.76 2.70 5.88
C ARG A 15 -13.62 2.89 4.89
N PHE A 16 -13.04 1.81 4.40
CA PHE A 16 -12.03 1.85 3.35
C PHE A 16 -12.54 2.60 2.12
N GLY A 17 -13.74 2.27 1.64
CA GLY A 17 -14.39 2.95 0.51
C GLY A 17 -14.69 4.42 0.78
N SER A 18 -15.07 4.80 2.01
CA SER A 18 -15.29 6.20 2.36
C SER A 18 -14.00 7.02 2.38
N ILE A 19 -12.88 6.46 2.86
CA ILE A 19 -11.61 7.19 2.97
C ILE A 19 -10.89 7.25 1.61
N PHE A 20 -10.82 6.12 0.90
CA PHE A 20 -10.00 5.97 -0.32
C PHE A 20 -10.82 5.93 -1.62
N GLY A 21 -12.14 6.10 -1.53
CA GLY A 21 -13.02 6.27 -2.68
C GLY A 21 -12.90 7.66 -3.31
N ARG A 22 -13.80 7.97 -4.25
CA ARG A 22 -13.79 9.26 -4.94
C ARG A 22 -14.12 10.40 -3.97
N TRP A 23 -13.24 11.40 -3.90
CA TRP A 23 -13.51 12.64 -3.17
C TRP A 23 -14.26 13.63 -4.07
N GLU A 24 -15.37 14.17 -3.57
CA GLU A 24 -16.17 15.16 -4.31
C GLU A 24 -15.87 16.60 -3.88
N ARG A 25 -15.17 16.75 -2.75
CA ARG A 25 -14.76 18.03 -2.19
C ARG A 25 -13.36 17.90 -1.59
N TYR A 26 -12.59 18.98 -1.71
CA TYR A 26 -11.31 19.12 -1.02
C TYR A 26 -11.53 19.40 0.47
N ASP A 27 -10.75 18.72 1.31
CA ASP A 27 -10.70 18.91 2.75
C ASP A 27 -9.23 19.05 3.17
N GLU A 28 -8.91 20.18 3.81
CA GLU A 28 -7.54 20.56 4.16
C GLU A 28 -6.97 19.66 5.26
N ASP A 29 -7.77 19.29 6.25
CA ASP A 29 -7.34 18.44 7.36
C ASP A 29 -7.07 17.00 6.86
N LEU A 30 -7.91 16.51 5.95
CA LEU A 30 -7.68 15.22 5.30
C LEU A 30 -6.43 15.25 4.42
N ALA A 31 -6.22 16.31 3.63
CA ALA A 31 -5.02 16.47 2.82
C ALA A 31 -3.75 16.55 3.68
N HIS A 32 -3.79 17.30 4.78
CA HIS A 32 -2.70 17.40 5.74
C HIS A 32 -2.35 16.02 6.33
N THR A 33 -3.37 15.28 6.78
CA THR A 33 -3.20 13.95 7.37
C THR A 33 -2.66 12.95 6.35
N ALA A 34 -3.20 12.95 5.12
CA ALA A 34 -2.72 12.09 4.03
C ALA A 34 -1.25 12.36 3.69
N ASN A 35 -0.86 13.64 3.60
CA ASN A 35 0.52 14.04 3.34
C ASN A 35 1.46 13.63 4.47
N LYS A 36 1.03 13.74 5.73
CA LYS A 36 1.82 13.28 6.88
C LYS A 36 2.05 11.77 6.84
N THR A 37 1.01 10.99 6.55
CA THR A 37 1.12 9.53 6.40
C THR A 37 2.07 9.15 5.26
N LEU A 38 1.95 9.82 4.11
CA LEU A 38 2.84 9.59 2.97
C LEU A 38 4.31 9.85 3.34
N ARG A 39 4.60 10.95 4.05
CA ARG A 39 5.96 11.26 4.51
C ARG A 39 6.55 10.18 5.40
N LEU A 40 5.79 9.71 6.39
CA LEU A 40 6.24 8.61 7.27
C LEU A 40 6.53 7.32 6.48
N PHE A 41 5.75 7.07 5.43
CA PHE A 41 5.95 5.91 4.58
C PHE A 41 7.22 6.04 3.73
N ILE A 42 7.48 7.21 3.13
CA ILE A 42 8.72 7.53 2.41
C ILE A 42 9.93 7.40 3.34
N GLU A 43 9.85 7.96 4.55
CA GLU A 43 10.92 7.87 5.55
C GLU A 43 11.24 6.43 5.93
N SER A 44 10.23 5.57 6.05
CA SER A 44 10.39 4.14 6.34
C SER A 44 11.17 3.43 5.22
N ILE A 45 10.84 3.70 3.96
CA ILE A 45 11.59 3.18 2.80
C ILE A 45 13.03 3.69 2.81
N ALA A 46 13.22 4.98 3.06
CA ALA A 46 14.54 5.59 3.10
C ALA A 46 15.45 4.96 4.18
N VAL A 47 14.88 4.61 5.34
CA VAL A 47 15.61 3.88 6.39
C VAL A 47 16.06 2.51 5.89
N LEU A 48 15.17 1.73 5.29
CA LEU A 48 15.49 0.39 4.76
C LEU A 48 16.54 0.45 3.65
N ARG A 49 16.49 1.47 2.80
CA ARG A 49 17.47 1.66 1.73
C ARG A 49 18.84 2.06 2.27
N ARG A 50 18.90 2.97 3.24
CA ARG A 50 20.15 3.37 3.89
C ARG A 50 20.80 2.21 4.65
N SER A 51 20.02 1.28 5.19
CA SER A 51 20.56 0.08 5.84
C SER A 51 20.99 -1.01 4.86
N GLY A 52 20.79 -0.81 3.55
CA GLY A 52 21.09 -1.80 2.51
C GLY A 52 20.08 -2.96 2.42
N ALA A 53 18.99 -2.92 3.19
CA ALA A 53 18.00 -4.00 3.23
C ALA A 53 17.21 -4.13 1.93
N ILE A 54 17.09 -3.02 1.18
CA ILE A 54 16.46 -3.00 -0.15
C ILE A 54 17.40 -2.39 -1.19
N LYS A 55 17.20 -2.77 -2.45
CA LYS A 55 17.96 -2.31 -3.62
C LYS A 55 17.97 -0.77 -3.72
N PRO A 56 19.05 -0.18 -4.27
CA PRO A 56 19.10 1.25 -4.58
C PRO A 56 17.94 1.69 -5.48
N GLY A 57 17.48 2.93 -5.32
CA GLY A 57 16.37 3.48 -6.09
C GLY A 57 15.87 4.80 -5.53
N ASP A 58 14.67 5.20 -5.98
CA ASP A 58 13.97 6.41 -5.53
C ASP A 58 12.99 6.09 -4.40
N ASP A 59 13.08 6.78 -3.26
CA ASP A 59 12.30 6.47 -2.05
C ASP A 59 10.82 6.84 -2.23
N GLU A 60 10.54 7.99 -2.83
CA GLU A 60 9.17 8.47 -3.06
C GLU A 60 8.43 7.57 -4.06
N ARG A 61 9.10 7.17 -5.13
CA ARG A 61 8.55 6.29 -6.15
C ARG A 61 8.28 4.91 -5.58
N THR A 62 9.18 4.41 -4.73
CA THR A 62 8.99 3.11 -4.05
C THR A 62 7.78 3.17 -3.11
N ALA A 63 7.65 4.23 -2.32
CA ALA A 63 6.49 4.46 -1.47
C ALA A 63 5.18 4.54 -2.28
N ALA A 64 5.18 5.27 -3.40
CA ALA A 64 4.02 5.37 -4.28
C ALA A 64 3.61 4.01 -4.88
N MET A 65 4.57 3.17 -5.28
CA MET A 65 4.29 1.82 -5.78
C MET A 65 3.65 0.93 -4.72
N PHE A 66 4.16 0.94 -3.49
CA PHE A 66 3.56 0.22 -2.37
C PHE A 66 2.13 0.69 -2.10
N MET A 67 1.90 2.00 -2.02
CA MET A 67 0.56 2.55 -1.78
C MET A 67 -0.43 2.16 -2.88
N ALA A 68 0.00 2.25 -4.14
CA ALA A 68 -0.81 1.84 -5.28
C ALA A 68 -1.13 0.33 -5.25
N LEU A 69 -0.14 -0.51 -4.91
CA LEU A 69 -0.33 -1.95 -4.79
C LEU A 69 -1.31 -2.28 -3.67
N MET A 70 -1.11 -1.72 -2.47
CA MET A 70 -1.99 -1.95 -1.31
C MET A 70 -3.43 -1.54 -1.60
N HIS A 71 -3.66 -0.32 -2.07
CA HIS A 71 -5.02 0.15 -2.33
C HIS A 71 -5.67 -0.58 -3.51
N GLY A 72 -4.90 -0.84 -4.57
CA GLY A 72 -5.36 -1.59 -5.73
C GLY A 72 -5.71 -3.03 -5.37
N SER A 73 -4.88 -3.72 -4.58
CA SER A 73 -5.12 -5.10 -4.18
C SER A 73 -6.33 -5.23 -3.26
N ILE A 74 -6.51 -4.32 -2.29
CA ILE A 74 -7.72 -4.25 -1.46
C ILE A 74 -8.95 -4.01 -2.36
N GLY A 75 -8.91 -3.03 -3.26
CA GLY A 75 -10.03 -2.74 -4.16
C GLY A 75 -10.40 -3.92 -5.07
N MET A 76 -9.42 -4.65 -5.60
CA MET A 76 -9.65 -5.85 -6.39
C MET A 76 -10.23 -7.00 -5.55
N ALA A 77 -9.76 -7.19 -4.31
CA ALA A 77 -10.30 -8.21 -3.42
C ALA A 77 -11.75 -7.90 -3.01
N LEU A 78 -12.03 -6.65 -2.61
CA LEU A 78 -13.38 -6.22 -2.22
C LEU A 78 -14.39 -6.27 -3.38
N SER A 79 -13.93 -6.17 -4.63
CA SER A 79 -14.78 -6.30 -5.82
C SER A 79 -14.86 -7.73 -6.37
N GLY A 80 -14.25 -8.72 -5.71
CA GLY A 80 -14.27 -10.12 -6.12
C GLY A 80 -13.39 -10.45 -7.33
N HIS A 81 -12.49 -9.56 -7.74
CA HIS A 81 -11.57 -9.75 -8.86
C HIS A 81 -10.24 -10.43 -8.46
N ARG A 82 -10.05 -10.72 -7.16
CA ARG A 82 -8.87 -11.38 -6.58
C ARG A 82 -9.30 -12.41 -5.54
N SER A 83 -8.69 -13.60 -5.63
CA SER A 83 -8.71 -14.67 -4.63
C SER A 83 -7.34 -15.35 -4.66
N GLU A 84 -6.96 -16.06 -3.59
CA GLU A 84 -5.72 -16.85 -3.52
C GLU A 84 -5.57 -17.79 -4.73
N ASP A 85 -6.65 -18.45 -5.14
CA ASP A 85 -6.68 -19.35 -6.32
C ASP A 85 -6.98 -18.63 -7.65
N GLY A 86 -6.98 -17.29 -7.65
CA GLY A 86 -7.44 -16.46 -8.75
C GLY A 86 -6.34 -15.98 -9.70
N LYS A 87 -6.63 -14.91 -10.45
CA LYS A 87 -5.66 -14.28 -11.36
C LYS A 87 -4.46 -13.76 -10.57
N GLY A 88 -3.30 -14.40 -10.79
CA GLY A 88 -2.04 -14.04 -10.14
C GLY A 88 -1.71 -14.83 -8.87
N GLN A 89 -2.50 -15.85 -8.51
CA GLN A 89 -2.19 -16.82 -7.44
C GLN A 89 -1.78 -16.20 -6.09
N SER A 90 -2.36 -15.05 -5.74
CA SER A 90 -1.95 -14.27 -4.58
C SER A 90 -3.08 -13.38 -4.09
N ASP A 91 -3.25 -13.29 -2.78
CA ASP A 91 -4.17 -12.37 -2.12
C ASP A 91 -3.50 -11.00 -1.91
N PRO A 92 -4.20 -9.99 -1.36
CA PRO A 92 -3.60 -8.70 -1.08
C PRO A 92 -2.34 -8.71 -0.21
N GLN A 93 -2.20 -9.67 0.72
CA GLN A 93 -1.01 -9.76 1.58
C GLN A 93 0.16 -10.40 0.83
N GLY A 94 -0.06 -11.50 0.12
CA GLY A 94 0.95 -12.16 -0.68
C GLY A 94 1.56 -11.23 -1.73
N LEU A 95 0.78 -10.34 -2.35
CA LEU A 95 1.33 -9.35 -3.28
C LEU A 95 2.28 -8.35 -2.62
N ILE A 96 2.01 -8.00 -1.36
CA ILE A 96 2.93 -7.15 -0.59
C ILE A 96 4.23 -7.90 -0.34
N ASP A 97 4.14 -9.17 0.07
CA ASP A 97 5.31 -10.03 0.27
C ASP A 97 6.13 -10.16 -1.02
N ASP A 98 5.47 -10.40 -2.16
CA ASP A 98 6.12 -10.47 -3.47
C ASP A 98 6.88 -9.17 -3.79
N LEU A 99 6.26 -8.00 -3.55
CA LEU A 99 6.92 -6.72 -3.77
C LEU A 99 8.11 -6.51 -2.82
N ILE A 100 7.97 -6.91 -1.56
CA ILE A 100 9.07 -6.82 -0.57
C ILE A 100 10.24 -7.70 -1.03
N GLU A 101 9.99 -8.96 -1.41
CA GLU A 101 11.01 -9.88 -1.92
C GLU A 101 11.70 -9.30 -3.16
N MET A 102 10.94 -8.75 -4.11
CA MET A 102 11.50 -8.11 -5.30
C MET A 102 12.44 -6.93 -4.97
N LEU A 103 12.19 -6.23 -3.85
CA LEU A 103 12.98 -5.08 -3.42
C LEU A 103 14.19 -5.44 -2.56
N GLN A 104 14.20 -6.60 -1.91
CA GLN A 104 15.32 -7.02 -1.06
C GLN A 104 16.63 -7.05 -1.85
N SER A 105 17.71 -6.61 -1.21
CA SER A 105 19.07 -6.79 -1.72
C SER A 105 19.50 -8.25 -1.54
N ASN A 106 20.18 -8.82 -2.53
CA ASN A 106 20.84 -10.13 -2.39
C ASN A 106 21.97 -10.10 -1.36
#